data_AF-A0A8T1RV19-F1
#
_entry.id   AF-A0A8T1RV19-F1
#
_cell.length_a   1.000
_cell.length_b   1.000
_cell.length_c   1.000
_cell.angle_alpha   90.00
_cell.angle_beta   90.00
_cell.angle_gamma   90.00
#
_symmetry.space_group_name_H-M   'P 1'
#
loop_
_entity.id
_entity.type
_entity.pdbx_description
1 polymer ?
#
loop_
_entity_poly.entity_id
_entity_poly.type
_entity_poly.pdbx_seq_one_letter_code
_entity_poly.pdbx_strand_id
1 'polypeptide(L)'
;KNSERRLLQDKEGLSNQLRVQTEVNRELKKLLIASVGNDLQYHFERMAREKNQLILENEALGRNMSQLSEQLERMSIQCDVWRSKFLASRVMADELTNSRAILQRQTRDAQSAIQDLLSERDQFRQEMIDTQKLLEELLVSLQWGRQQTYYPSAQPHTTAELAAVNHKLAKAVSSHLLGNVGTNTPKKTSPPTEFCNTPAEKMAEMVLRVLDPVACTEASSEVPFSEPSSPSFLSTKKNIGRFHPYTRYENITFNCCNHCQGN
;
A
#
# COMPACT_ATOMS: atom_id res chain seq x y z
N LYS A 1 -93.73 -77.94 53.30
CA LYS A 1 -94.52 -77.60 52.10
C LYS A 1 -94.59 -76.09 51.83
N ASN A 2 -94.93 -75.21 52.79
CA ASN A 2 -94.91 -73.75 52.57
C ASN A 2 -93.50 -73.11 52.56
N SER A 3 -92.57 -73.62 53.36
CA SER A 3 -91.17 -73.15 53.42
C SER A 3 -90.37 -73.46 52.16
N GLU A 4 -90.56 -74.65 51.61
CA GLU A 4 -89.90 -75.12 50.38
C GLU A 4 -90.32 -74.30 49.15
N ARG A 5 -91.61 -73.95 49.05
CA ARG A 5 -92.09 -73.04 48.00
C ARG A 5 -91.50 -71.64 48.12
N ARG A 6 -91.35 -71.11 49.33
CA ARG A 6 -90.67 -69.82 49.55
C ARG A 6 -89.20 -69.87 49.14
N LEU A 7 -88.47 -70.92 49.54
CA LEU A 7 -87.06 -71.09 49.18
C LEU A 7 -86.85 -71.25 47.67
N LEU A 8 -87.76 -71.95 46.97
CA LEU A 8 -87.71 -72.04 45.51
C LEU A 8 -88.01 -70.70 44.83
N GLN A 9 -88.96 -69.94 45.36
CA GLN A 9 -89.29 -68.59 44.89
C GLN A 9 -88.12 -67.62 45.13
N ASP A 10 -87.45 -67.70 46.28
CA ASP A 10 -86.27 -66.90 46.60
C ASP A 10 -85.06 -67.30 45.72
N LYS A 11 -84.86 -68.60 45.46
CA LYS A 11 -83.83 -69.08 44.54
C LYS A 11 -84.05 -68.57 43.12
N GLU A 12 -85.29 -68.60 42.63
CA GLU A 12 -85.64 -68.09 41.31
C GLU A 12 -85.48 -66.56 41.24
N GLY A 13 -85.87 -65.84 42.29
CA GLY A 13 -85.65 -64.41 42.44
C GLY A 13 -84.16 -64.03 42.42
N LEU A 14 -83.34 -64.71 43.21
CA LEU A 14 -81.88 -64.51 43.26
C LEU A 14 -81.21 -64.89 41.93
N SER A 15 -81.64 -65.97 41.28
CA SER A 15 -81.12 -66.37 39.96
C SER A 15 -81.45 -65.34 38.88
N ASN A 16 -82.66 -64.78 38.90
CA ASN A 16 -83.04 -63.68 38.02
C ASN A 16 -82.23 -62.41 38.30
N GLN A 17 -82.03 -62.04 39.57
CA GLN A 17 -81.20 -60.90 39.95
C GLN A 17 -79.75 -61.08 39.48
N LEU A 18 -79.17 -62.26 39.67
CA LEU A 18 -77.82 -62.57 39.19
C LEU A 18 -77.72 -62.46 37.66
N ARG A 19 -78.74 -62.92 36.92
CA ARG A 19 -78.81 -62.78 35.45
C ARG A 19 -78.85 -61.31 35.03
N VAL A 20 -79.70 -60.49 35.65
CA VAL A 20 -79.77 -59.04 35.36
C VAL A 20 -78.45 -58.36 35.69
N GLN A 21 -77.85 -58.65 36.86
CA GLN A 21 -76.56 -58.09 37.28
C GLN A 21 -75.44 -58.43 36.29
N THR A 22 -75.43 -59.66 35.77
CA THR A 22 -74.44 -60.10 34.79
C THR A 22 -74.58 -59.34 33.47
N GLU A 23 -75.82 -59.12 32.99
CA GLU A 23 -76.06 -58.35 31.77
C GLU A 23 -75.70 -56.87 31.96
N VAL A 24 -76.09 -56.27 33.08
CA VAL A 24 -75.73 -54.88 33.42
C VAL A 24 -74.21 -54.71 33.49
N ASN A 25 -73.48 -55.62 34.16
CA ASN A 25 -72.02 -55.57 34.20
C ASN A 25 -71.39 -55.74 32.81
N ARG A 26 -71.98 -56.57 31.94
CA ARG A 26 -71.53 -56.73 30.56
C ARG A 26 -71.67 -55.44 29.77
N GLU A 27 -72.82 -54.78 29.85
CA GLU A 27 -73.07 -53.51 29.16
C GLU A 27 -72.25 -52.36 29.77
N LEU A 28 -72.10 -52.29 31.09
CA LEU A 28 -71.22 -51.32 31.74
C LEU A 28 -69.76 -51.48 31.31
N LYS A 29 -69.26 -52.72 31.21
CA LYS A 29 -67.91 -52.98 30.70
C LYS A 29 -67.75 -52.52 29.25
N LYS A 30 -68.74 -52.77 28.39
CA LYS A 30 -68.72 -52.28 27.00
C LYS A 30 -68.70 -50.75 26.94
N LEU A 31 -69.57 -50.09 27.70
CA LEU A 31 -69.62 -48.62 27.75
C LEU A 31 -68.31 -48.04 28.29
N LEU A 32 -67.73 -48.64 29.33
CA LEU A 32 -66.45 -48.21 29.87
C LEU A 32 -65.31 -48.38 28.85
N ILE A 33 -65.23 -49.55 28.21
CA ILE A 33 -64.23 -49.80 27.16
C ILE A 33 -64.40 -48.82 26.00
N ALA A 34 -65.64 -48.55 25.57
CA ALA A 34 -65.90 -47.59 24.52
C ALA A 34 -65.52 -46.16 24.93
N SER A 35 -65.87 -45.74 26.15
CA SER A 35 -65.57 -44.40 26.66
C SER A 35 -64.06 -44.17 26.77
N VAL A 36 -63.32 -45.10 27.39
CA VAL A 36 -61.86 -45.00 27.56
C VAL A 36 -61.15 -45.18 26.22
N GLY A 37 -61.63 -46.08 25.37
CA GLY A 37 -61.09 -46.29 24.03
C GLY A 37 -61.22 -45.04 23.15
N ASN A 38 -62.37 -44.37 23.17
CA ASN A 38 -62.60 -43.15 22.42
C ASN A 38 -61.70 -42.00 22.91
N ASP A 39 -61.53 -41.84 24.22
CA ASP A 39 -60.67 -40.79 24.80
C ASP A 39 -59.20 -41.01 24.44
N LEU A 40 -58.70 -42.23 24.59
CA LEU A 40 -57.34 -42.60 24.18
C LEU A 40 -57.13 -42.39 22.68
N GLN A 41 -58.08 -42.81 21.84
CA GLN A 41 -58.01 -42.61 20.40
C GLN A 41 -57.89 -41.13 20.04
N TYR A 42 -58.70 -40.27 20.67
CA TYR A 42 -58.63 -38.82 20.49
C TYR A 42 -57.26 -38.26 20.86
N HIS A 43 -56.72 -38.67 22.02
CA HIS A 43 -55.40 -38.23 22.47
C HIS A 43 -54.28 -38.69 21.54
N PHE A 44 -54.31 -39.94 21.04
CA PHE A 44 -53.34 -40.44 20.08
C PHE A 44 -53.37 -39.68 18.77
N GLU A 45 -54.55 -39.45 18.20
CA GLU A 45 -54.66 -38.70 16.95
C GLU A 45 -54.21 -37.25 17.10
N ARG A 46 -54.53 -36.62 18.24
CA ARG A 46 -54.05 -35.27 18.55
C ARG A 46 -52.52 -35.23 18.63
N MET A 47 -51.91 -36.12 19.40
CA MET A 47 -50.46 -36.19 19.51
C MET A 47 -49.79 -36.50 18.16
N ALA A 48 -50.39 -37.37 17.34
CA ALA A 48 -49.88 -37.67 16.00
C ALA A 48 -49.89 -36.43 15.08
N ARG A 49 -50.96 -35.62 15.12
CA ARG A 49 -51.04 -34.36 14.38
C ARG A 49 -50.00 -33.34 14.86
N GLU A 50 -49.88 -33.14 16.18
CA GLU A 50 -48.89 -32.24 16.76
C GLU A 50 -47.46 -32.67 16.43
N LYS A 51 -47.15 -33.98 16.50
CA LYS A 51 -45.85 -34.53 16.08
C LYS A 51 -45.55 -34.23 14.61
N ASN A 52 -46.51 -34.46 13.72
CA ASN A 52 -46.32 -34.20 12.29
C ASN A 52 -46.09 -32.71 12.02
N GLN A 53 -46.80 -31.83 12.72
CA GLN A 53 -46.59 -30.38 12.63
C GLN A 53 -45.16 -30.00 13.07
N LEU A 54 -44.71 -30.51 14.20
CA LEU A 54 -43.35 -30.26 14.69
C LEU A 54 -42.25 -30.78 13.74
N ILE A 55 -42.49 -31.90 13.05
CA ILE A 55 -41.56 -32.41 12.03
C ILE A 55 -41.43 -31.40 10.87
N LEU A 56 -42.55 -30.90 10.35
CA LEU A 56 -42.54 -29.92 9.25
C LEU A 56 -41.87 -28.60 9.66
N GLU A 57 -42.13 -28.13 10.88
CA GLU A 57 -41.46 -26.94 11.43
C GLU A 57 -39.96 -27.15 11.60
N ASN A 58 -39.53 -28.32 12.07
CA ASN A 58 -38.12 -28.67 12.20
C ASN A 58 -37.42 -28.70 10.83
N GLU A 59 -38.04 -29.31 9.82
CA GLU A 59 -37.54 -29.32 8.44
C GLU A 59 -37.43 -27.90 7.85
N ALA A 60 -38.39 -27.02 8.14
CA ALA A 60 -38.34 -25.63 7.72
C ALA A 60 -37.19 -24.88 8.41
N LEU A 61 -37.00 -25.07 9.72
CA LEU A 61 -35.88 -24.50 10.47
C LEU A 61 -34.54 -25.01 9.95
N GLY A 62 -34.43 -26.30 9.63
CA GLY A 62 -33.22 -26.90 9.05
C GLY A 62 -32.84 -26.26 7.70
N ARG A 63 -33.83 -26.03 6.83
CA ARG A 63 -33.62 -25.32 5.56
C ARG A 63 -33.21 -23.86 5.75
N ASN A 64 -33.81 -23.17 6.71
CA ASN A 64 -33.44 -21.78 7.01
C ASN A 64 -32.01 -21.69 7.56
N MET A 65 -31.62 -22.64 8.43
CA MET A 65 -30.29 -22.69 8.99
C MET A 65 -29.23 -22.92 7.91
N SER A 66 -29.47 -23.84 6.97
CA SER A 66 -28.52 -24.09 5.88
C SER A 66 -28.36 -22.86 4.97
N GLN A 67 -29.45 -22.17 4.65
CA GLN A 67 -29.40 -20.92 3.87
C GLN A 67 -28.62 -19.82 4.58
N LEU A 68 -28.85 -19.62 5.88
CA LEU A 68 -28.11 -18.63 6.68
C LEU A 68 -26.63 -18.99 6.78
N SER A 69 -26.29 -20.27 6.94
CA SER A 69 -24.91 -20.74 6.93
C SER A 69 -24.20 -20.39 5.62
N GLU A 70 -24.84 -20.66 4.48
CA GLU A 70 -24.28 -20.32 3.17
C GLU A 70 -24.11 -18.81 2.97
N GLN A 71 -25.09 -18.01 3.42
CA GLN A 71 -24.98 -16.55 3.38
C GLN A 71 -23.82 -16.04 4.25
N LEU A 72 -23.60 -16.63 5.42
CA LEU A 72 -22.50 -16.30 6.31
C LEU A 72 -21.15 -16.65 5.68
N GLU A 73 -21.03 -17.81 5.04
CA GLU A 73 -19.81 -18.20 4.31
C GLU A 73 -19.51 -17.25 3.16
N ARG A 74 -20.51 -16.90 2.35
CA ARG A 74 -20.37 -15.91 1.27
C ARG A 74 -19.91 -14.55 1.81
N MET A 75 -20.50 -14.09 2.92
CA MET A 75 -20.10 -12.84 3.58
C MET A 75 -18.66 -12.91 4.10
N SER A 76 -18.26 -14.04 4.70
CA SER A 76 -16.89 -14.25 5.19
C SER A 76 -15.87 -14.14 4.05
N ILE A 77 -16.15 -14.75 2.90
CA ILE A 77 -15.28 -14.65 1.72
C ILE A 77 -15.16 -13.19 1.26
N GLN A 78 -16.28 -12.44 1.22
CA GLN A 78 -16.24 -11.02 0.86
C GLN A 78 -15.40 -10.20 1.84
N CYS A 79 -15.52 -10.46 3.15
CA CYS A 79 -14.67 -9.81 4.16
C CYS A 79 -13.18 -10.05 3.90
N ASP A 80 -12.78 -11.27 3.53
CA ASP A 80 -11.38 -11.59 3.22
C ASP A 80 -10.89 -10.89 1.94
N VAL A 81 -11.73 -10.84 0.90
CA VAL A 81 -11.43 -10.10 -0.33
C VAL A 81 -11.21 -8.62 -0.04
N TRP A 82 -12.11 -8.00 0.72
CA TRP A 82 -11.99 -6.58 1.10
C TRP A 82 -10.78 -6.32 1.98
N ARG A 83 -10.48 -7.22 2.92
CA ARG A 83 -9.27 -7.14 3.74
C ARG A 83 -8.01 -7.17 2.89
N SER A 84 -7.94 -8.08 1.91
CA SER A 84 -6.80 -8.19 1.00
C SER A 84 -6.64 -6.92 0.14
N LYS A 85 -7.73 -6.44 -0.46
CA LYS A 85 -7.74 -5.19 -1.26
C LYS A 85 -7.28 -3.99 -0.44
N PHE A 86 -7.77 -3.85 0.79
CA PHE A 86 -7.36 -2.75 1.68
C PHE A 86 -5.87 -2.82 2.01
N LEU A 87 -5.34 -4.01 2.31
CA LEU A 87 -3.92 -4.18 2.61
C LEU A 87 -3.04 -3.87 1.39
N ALA A 88 -3.40 -4.34 0.20
CA ALA A 88 -2.69 -4.03 -1.03
C ALA A 88 -2.72 -2.53 -1.34
N SER A 89 -3.89 -1.90 -1.21
CA SER A 89 -4.05 -0.45 -1.40
C SER A 89 -3.20 0.36 -0.41
N ARG A 90 -3.07 -0.11 0.84
CA ARG A 90 -2.22 0.54 1.84
C ARG A 90 -0.74 0.45 1.47
N VAL A 91 -0.26 -0.72 1.03
CA VAL A 91 1.14 -0.88 0.58
C VAL A 91 1.44 0.05 -0.59
N MET A 92 0.56 0.10 -1.60
CA MET A 92 0.71 1.04 -2.73
C MET A 92 0.73 2.51 -2.27
N ALA A 93 -0.11 2.88 -1.30
CA ALA A 93 -0.10 4.22 -0.73
C ALA A 93 1.23 4.52 0.00
N ASP A 94 1.74 3.58 0.78
CA ASP A 94 3.02 3.70 1.49
C ASP A 94 4.18 3.88 0.48
N GLU A 95 4.23 3.07 -0.58
CA GLU A 95 5.23 3.20 -1.67
C GLU A 95 5.16 4.55 -2.38
N LEU A 96 3.95 5.06 -2.64
CA LEU A 96 3.75 6.38 -3.25
C LEU A 96 4.22 7.50 -2.31
N THR A 97 3.91 7.42 -1.02
CA THR A 97 4.37 8.42 -0.04
C THR A 97 5.90 8.42 0.10
N ASN A 98 6.53 7.25 0.08
CA ASN A 98 7.98 7.12 0.12
C ASN A 98 8.63 7.70 -1.15
N SER A 99 8.12 7.34 -2.33
CA SER A 99 8.57 7.89 -3.62
C SER A 99 8.45 9.41 -3.65
N ARG A 100 7.33 9.95 -3.16
CA ARG A 100 7.12 11.40 -3.03
C ARG A 100 8.16 12.04 -2.10
N ALA A 101 8.45 11.43 -0.95
CA ALA A 101 9.44 11.96 -0.01
C ALA A 101 10.86 12.00 -0.62
N ILE A 102 11.23 10.95 -1.37
CA ILE A 102 12.50 10.88 -2.11
C ILE A 102 12.58 11.98 -3.17
N LEU A 103 11.57 12.10 -4.03
CA LEU A 103 11.53 13.13 -5.08
C LEU A 103 11.57 14.54 -4.49
N GLN A 104 10.86 14.78 -3.39
CA GLN A 104 10.90 16.07 -2.70
C GLN A 104 12.29 16.39 -2.13
N ARG A 105 13.00 15.38 -1.60
CA ARG A 105 14.39 15.56 -1.15
C ARG A 105 15.30 15.88 -2.32
N GLN A 106 15.24 15.09 -3.40
CA GLN A 106 16.03 15.34 -4.61
C GLN A 106 15.76 16.74 -5.21
N THR A 107 14.50 17.19 -5.18
CA THR A 107 14.13 18.54 -5.63
C THR A 107 14.77 19.62 -4.76
N ARG A 108 14.77 19.45 -3.42
CA ARG A 108 15.44 20.38 -2.51
C ARG A 108 16.95 20.40 -2.72
N ASP A 109 17.57 19.24 -2.88
CA ASP A 109 19.00 19.12 -3.10
C ASP A 109 19.40 19.80 -4.42
N ALA A 110 18.61 19.62 -5.49
CA ALA A 110 18.81 20.30 -6.77
C ALA A 110 18.62 21.83 -6.68
N GLN A 111 17.59 22.29 -5.95
CA GLN A 111 17.39 23.72 -5.72
C GLN A 111 18.56 24.34 -4.95
N SER A 112 19.09 23.65 -3.93
CA SER A 112 20.27 24.10 -3.18
C SER A 112 21.49 24.21 -4.09
N ALA A 113 21.77 23.19 -4.90
CA ALA A 113 22.91 23.21 -5.83
C ALA A 113 22.82 24.35 -6.85
N ILE A 114 21.62 24.65 -7.37
CA ILE A 114 21.40 25.80 -8.26
C ILE A 114 21.67 27.11 -7.53
N GLN A 115 21.20 27.24 -6.29
CA GLN A 115 21.39 28.45 -5.48
C GLN A 115 22.88 28.69 -5.20
N ASP A 116 23.62 27.64 -4.87
CA ASP A 116 25.07 27.70 -4.64
C ASP A 116 25.81 28.10 -5.91
N LEU A 117 25.48 27.51 -7.07
CA LEU A 117 26.06 27.89 -8.37
C LEU A 117 25.80 29.35 -8.74
N LEU A 118 24.58 29.84 -8.51
CA LEU A 118 24.26 31.25 -8.75
C LEU A 118 25.05 32.17 -7.83
N SER A 119 25.26 31.78 -6.57
CA SER A 119 26.03 32.55 -5.61
C SER A 119 27.51 32.66 -5.98
N GLU A 120 28.15 31.56 -6.38
CA GLU A 120 29.54 31.54 -6.83
C GLU A 120 29.70 32.34 -8.13
N ARG A 121 28.75 32.21 -9.07
CA ARG A 121 28.75 33.00 -10.30
C ARG A 121 28.67 34.50 -10.02
N ASP A 122 27.84 34.91 -9.06
CA ASP A 122 27.70 36.32 -8.69
C ASP A 122 28.98 36.84 -8.02
N GLN A 123 29.67 36.02 -7.20
CA GLN A 123 31.00 36.33 -6.68
C GLN A 123 32.03 36.52 -7.80
N PHE A 124 32.13 35.57 -8.74
CA PHE A 124 33.06 35.68 -9.87
C PHE A 124 32.77 36.90 -10.75
N ARG A 125 31.49 37.24 -10.92
CA ARG A 125 31.09 38.44 -11.65
C ARG A 125 31.58 39.70 -10.96
N GLN A 126 31.49 39.78 -9.63
CA GLN A 126 32.00 40.92 -8.87
C GLN A 126 33.52 41.08 -9.02
N GLU A 127 34.28 39.98 -8.87
CA GLU A 127 35.74 39.97 -9.05
C GLU A 127 36.15 40.40 -10.47
N MET A 128 35.41 39.97 -11.49
CA MET A 128 35.66 40.39 -12.86
C MET A 128 35.32 41.87 -13.12
N ILE A 129 34.29 42.42 -12.46
CA ILE A 129 33.98 43.86 -12.54
C ILE A 129 35.13 44.67 -11.95
N ASP A 130 35.66 44.24 -10.81
CA ASP A 130 36.77 44.93 -10.16
C ASP A 130 38.07 44.80 -10.96
N THR A 131 38.28 43.65 -11.61
CA THR A 131 39.37 43.46 -12.58
C THR A 131 39.23 44.39 -13.78
N GLN A 132 38.01 44.54 -14.33
CA GLN A 132 37.75 45.45 -15.44
C GLN A 132 38.12 46.88 -15.06
N LYS A 133 37.62 47.38 -13.94
CA LYS A 133 37.93 48.75 -13.45
C LYS A 133 39.43 48.97 -13.33
N LEU A 134 40.16 48.02 -12.72
CA LEU A 134 41.60 48.13 -12.57
C LEU A 134 42.33 48.19 -13.92
N LEU A 135 41.93 47.35 -14.89
CA LEU A 135 42.51 47.35 -16.23
C LEU A 135 42.19 48.63 -17.00
N GLU A 136 40.98 49.17 -16.86
CA GLU A 136 40.58 50.45 -17.44
C GLU A 136 41.41 51.60 -16.85
N GLU A 137 41.55 51.67 -15.53
CA GLU A 137 42.37 52.66 -14.83
C GLU A 137 43.84 52.59 -15.26
N LEU A 138 44.40 51.38 -15.35
CA LEU A 138 45.77 51.16 -15.84
C LEU A 138 45.94 51.64 -17.28
N LEU A 139 45.00 51.29 -18.16
CA LEU A 139 45.07 51.66 -19.57
C LEU A 139 44.97 53.18 -19.77
N VAL A 140 44.11 53.86 -19.00
CA VAL A 140 44.04 55.32 -18.97
C VAL A 140 45.35 55.93 -18.45
N SER A 141 45.91 55.39 -17.36
CA SER A 141 47.16 55.89 -16.76
C SER A 141 48.36 55.74 -17.71
N LEU A 142 48.40 54.67 -18.51
CA LEU A 142 49.45 54.47 -19.52
C LEU A 142 49.36 55.42 -20.73
N GLN A 143 48.22 56.10 -20.92
CA GLN A 143 48.02 57.10 -21.98
C GLN A 143 48.40 58.53 -21.54
N TRP A 144 48.91 58.70 -20.31
CA TRP A 144 49.26 60.02 -19.78
C TRP A 144 50.32 60.73 -20.64
N GLY A 145 50.03 61.97 -21.05
CA GLY A 145 50.87 62.73 -21.98
C GLY A 145 50.65 62.44 -23.48
N ARG A 146 49.69 61.58 -23.84
CA ARG A 146 49.22 61.33 -25.22
C ARG A 146 47.72 61.62 -25.34
N GLN A 147 47.20 61.63 -26.57
CA GLN A 147 45.75 61.73 -26.79
C GLN A 147 45.06 60.47 -26.27
N GLN A 148 44.09 60.64 -25.37
CA GLN A 148 43.31 59.56 -24.78
C GLN A 148 42.44 58.89 -25.86
N THR A 149 42.58 57.58 -26.04
CA THR A 149 41.85 56.81 -27.06
C THR A 149 40.84 55.84 -26.48
N TYR A 150 40.85 55.64 -25.15
CA TYR A 150 39.95 54.75 -24.46
C TYR A 150 38.99 55.49 -23.53
N TYR A 151 37.70 55.10 -23.59
CA TYR A 151 36.63 55.64 -22.77
C TYR A 151 35.91 54.49 -22.06
N PRO A 152 35.85 54.49 -20.72
CA PRO A 152 35.10 53.49 -19.95
C PRO A 152 33.63 53.42 -20.37
N SER A 153 33.11 52.20 -20.48
CA SER A 153 31.71 51.95 -20.84
C SER A 153 30.90 51.58 -19.61
N ALA A 154 29.77 52.26 -19.38
CA ALA A 154 28.84 51.98 -18.28
C ALA A 154 27.79 50.91 -18.59
N GLN A 155 28.00 50.09 -19.63
CA GLN A 155 27.00 49.11 -20.06
C GLN A 155 26.89 47.89 -19.12
N PRO A 156 25.69 47.32 -18.96
CA PRO A 156 25.53 46.05 -18.25
C PRO A 156 26.15 44.93 -19.09
N HIS A 157 27.10 44.19 -18.52
CA HIS A 157 27.76 43.06 -19.19
C HIS A 157 27.27 41.74 -18.62
N THR A 158 27.02 40.74 -19.46
CA THR A 158 26.91 39.34 -19.02
C THR A 158 28.25 38.84 -18.48
N THR A 159 28.26 37.76 -17.69
CA THR A 159 29.50 37.16 -17.15
C THR A 159 30.50 36.81 -18.26
N ALA A 160 30.00 36.32 -19.41
CA ALA A 160 30.82 35.99 -20.58
C ALA A 160 31.37 37.25 -21.28
N GLU A 161 30.55 38.30 -21.43
CA GLU A 161 31.01 39.58 -21.99
C GLU A 161 32.08 40.23 -21.11
N LEU A 162 31.90 40.18 -19.79
CA LEU A 162 32.83 40.74 -18.82
C LEU A 162 34.20 40.05 -18.91
N ALA A 163 34.22 38.72 -19.03
CA ALA A 163 35.44 37.95 -19.28
C ALA A 163 36.12 38.37 -20.61
N ALA A 164 35.33 38.56 -21.68
CA ALA A 164 35.85 38.97 -22.98
C ALA A 164 36.41 40.40 -22.96
N VAL A 165 35.75 41.32 -22.27
CA VAL A 165 36.21 42.71 -22.07
C VAL A 165 37.51 42.72 -21.28
N ASN A 166 37.59 41.99 -20.16
CA ASN A 166 38.82 41.86 -19.37
C ASN A 166 39.97 41.32 -20.21
N HIS A 167 39.74 40.29 -21.02
CA HIS A 167 40.76 39.74 -21.92
C HIS A 167 41.22 40.77 -22.97
N LYS A 168 40.29 41.54 -23.53
CA LYS A 168 40.60 42.59 -24.51
C LYS A 168 41.42 43.72 -23.88
N LEU A 169 41.04 44.17 -22.68
CA LEU A 169 41.77 45.20 -21.94
C LEU A 169 43.17 44.70 -21.54
N ALA A 170 43.28 43.49 -21.01
CA ALA A 170 44.57 42.89 -20.67
C ALA A 170 45.49 42.79 -21.89
N LYS A 171 44.97 42.38 -23.06
CA LYS A 171 45.73 42.39 -24.33
C LYS A 171 46.17 43.81 -24.73
N ALA A 172 45.30 44.80 -24.60
CA ALA A 172 45.62 46.18 -24.92
C ALA A 172 46.74 46.71 -24.02
N VAL A 173 46.64 46.50 -22.70
CA VAL A 173 47.70 46.83 -21.73
C VAL A 173 49.00 46.11 -22.07
N SER A 174 48.96 44.80 -22.33
CA SER A 174 50.14 44.03 -22.72
C SER A 174 50.80 44.55 -24.00
N SER A 175 50.01 44.92 -25.02
CA SER A 175 50.52 45.47 -26.28
C SER A 175 51.16 46.86 -26.08
N HIS A 176 50.63 47.66 -25.14
CA HIS A 176 51.20 48.95 -24.79
C HIS A 176 52.55 48.83 -24.08
N LEU A 177 52.66 47.88 -23.14
CA LEU A 177 53.87 47.69 -22.33
C LEU A 177 55.01 46.99 -23.09
N LEU A 178 54.69 45.94 -23.85
CA LEU A 178 55.68 45.16 -24.58
C LEU A 178 55.96 45.70 -25.99
N GLY A 179 55.12 46.63 -26.47
CA GLY A 179 55.12 47.07 -27.86
C GLY A 179 54.53 46.03 -28.81
N ASN A 180 54.44 46.37 -30.10
CA ASN A 180 54.01 45.44 -31.14
C ASN A 180 55.15 44.45 -31.45
N VAL A 181 55.46 43.57 -30.50
CA VAL A 181 56.41 42.48 -30.72
C VAL A 181 55.77 41.57 -31.76
N GLY A 182 56.21 41.71 -33.01
CA GLY A 182 55.81 40.84 -34.10
C GLY A 182 55.87 39.39 -33.63
N THR A 183 54.85 38.63 -33.99
CA THR A 183 54.51 37.25 -33.60
C THR A 183 55.58 36.20 -33.94
N ASN A 184 56.84 36.42 -33.56
CA ASN A 184 58.00 35.58 -33.89
C ASN A 184 58.68 35.02 -32.63
N THR A 185 57.99 34.95 -31.49
CA THR A 185 58.41 34.05 -30.41
C THR A 185 57.78 32.67 -30.65
N PRO A 186 58.56 31.57 -30.69
CA PRO A 186 57.99 30.24 -30.85
C PRO A 186 56.97 30.00 -29.74
N LYS A 187 55.77 29.56 -30.11
CA LYS A 187 54.74 29.11 -29.17
C LYS A 187 55.32 27.98 -28.32
N LYS A 188 55.92 28.32 -27.17
CA LYS A 188 56.11 27.36 -26.09
C LYS A 188 54.71 26.93 -25.71
N THR A 189 54.35 25.70 -26.06
CA THR A 189 53.16 25.02 -25.58
C THR A 189 53.19 25.09 -24.06
N SER A 190 52.41 26.00 -23.50
CA SER A 190 52.16 26.05 -22.06
C SER A 190 51.59 24.69 -21.64
N PRO A 191 51.98 24.15 -20.47
CA PRO A 191 51.39 22.91 -19.98
C PRO A 191 49.86 23.07 -19.88
N PRO A 192 49.09 21.98 -20.07
CA PRO A 192 47.65 22.03 -19.93
C PRO A 192 47.31 22.55 -18.53
N THR A 193 46.52 23.63 -18.47
CA THR A 193 46.00 24.16 -17.21
C THR A 193 44.89 23.22 -16.75
N GLU A 194 45.10 22.55 -15.62
CA GLU A 194 44.07 21.74 -14.98
C GLU A 194 43.03 22.66 -14.34
N PHE A 195 41.75 22.45 -14.66
CA PHE A 195 40.64 23.14 -14.02
C PHE A 195 40.10 22.28 -12.89
N CYS A 196 39.93 22.88 -11.72
CA CYS A 196 39.30 22.24 -10.58
C CYS A 196 37.86 22.74 -10.47
N ASN A 197 36.90 21.81 -10.38
CA ASN A 197 35.50 22.16 -10.13
C ASN A 197 35.35 22.89 -8.79
N THR A 198 34.49 23.90 -8.77
CA THR A 198 34.12 24.60 -7.54
C THR A 198 33.31 23.69 -6.60
N PRO A 199 33.18 24.03 -5.31
CA PRO A 199 32.30 23.31 -4.41
C PRO A 199 30.86 23.21 -4.92
N ALA A 200 30.27 24.28 -5.46
CA ALA A 200 28.91 24.23 -6.01
C ALA A 200 28.80 23.35 -7.26
N GLU A 201 29.81 23.36 -8.13
CA GLU A 201 29.86 22.47 -9.31
C GLU A 201 29.93 20.99 -8.89
N LYS A 202 30.74 20.66 -7.87
CA LYS A 202 30.80 19.30 -7.32
C LYS A 202 29.46 18.85 -6.71
N MET A 203 28.78 19.76 -6.01
CA MET A 203 27.45 19.49 -5.45
C MET A 203 26.41 19.27 -6.55
N ALA A 204 26.41 20.10 -7.60
CA ALA A 204 25.53 19.95 -8.75
C ALA A 204 25.76 18.62 -9.48
N GLU A 205 27.03 18.23 -9.67
CA GLU A 205 27.39 16.94 -10.28
C GLU A 205 26.89 15.76 -9.43
N MET A 206 27.04 15.83 -8.10
CA MET A 206 26.52 14.82 -7.20
C MET A 206 24.99 14.68 -7.31
N VAL A 207 24.26 15.80 -7.34
CA VAL A 207 22.80 15.80 -7.51
C VAL A 207 22.41 15.18 -8.84
N LEU A 208 23.09 15.52 -9.94
CA LEU A 208 22.82 14.94 -11.25
C LEU A 208 23.01 13.42 -11.26
N ARG A 209 24.05 12.91 -10.60
CA ARG A 209 24.27 11.45 -10.47
C ARG A 209 23.17 10.76 -9.66
N VAL A 210 22.64 11.41 -8.62
CA VAL A 210 21.53 10.85 -7.82
C VAL A 210 20.21 10.87 -8.60
N LEU A 211 20.04 11.80 -9.54
CA LEU A 211 18.86 11.93 -10.38
C LEU A 211 18.86 10.97 -11.59
N ASP A 212 20.01 10.41 -11.97
CA ASP A 212 20.14 9.43 -13.05
C ASP A 212 20.33 8.00 -12.50
N PRO A 213 19.28 7.16 -12.47
CA PRO A 213 19.37 5.80 -11.94
C PRO A 213 20.22 4.86 -12.81
N VAL A 214 20.47 5.22 -14.09
CA VAL A 214 21.14 4.33 -15.07
C VAL A 214 22.66 4.49 -15.00
N ALA A 215 23.15 5.70 -14.70
CA ALA A 215 24.58 6.01 -14.60
C ALA A 215 25.28 5.38 -13.37
N CYS A 216 24.53 4.89 -12.37
CA CYS A 216 25.11 4.22 -11.19
C CYS A 216 25.73 2.84 -11.49
N THR A 217 25.60 2.30 -12.71
CA THR A 217 26.13 0.97 -13.04
C THR A 217 27.58 0.98 -13.54
N GLU A 218 28.14 2.14 -13.90
CA GLU A 218 29.46 2.19 -14.58
C GLU A 218 30.57 2.94 -13.85
N ALA A 219 30.32 3.51 -12.66
CA ALA A 219 31.33 4.28 -11.94
C ALA A 219 31.44 3.93 -10.46
N SER A 220 32.02 2.76 -10.15
CA SER A 220 33.01 2.62 -9.05
C SER A 220 33.64 1.22 -9.09
N SER A 221 34.70 1.09 -9.89
CA SER A 221 35.80 0.18 -9.57
C SER A 221 36.77 0.94 -8.67
N GLU A 222 37.15 0.30 -7.57
CA GLU A 222 38.24 0.63 -6.63
C GLU A 222 38.02 1.78 -5.63
N VAL A 223 37.60 1.43 -4.39
CA VAL A 223 38.42 1.55 -3.16
C VAL A 223 37.91 0.51 -2.13
N PRO A 224 38.78 -0.27 -1.44
CA PRO A 224 38.38 -1.14 -0.35
C PRO A 224 38.40 -0.40 0.99
N PHE A 225 37.27 -0.38 1.71
CA PHE A 225 37.28 -0.03 3.13
C PHE A 225 36.33 -0.92 3.92
N SER A 226 36.90 -1.56 4.93
CA SER A 226 36.28 -2.53 5.81
C SER A 226 35.51 -1.87 6.95
N GLU A 227 34.43 -2.56 7.34
CA GLU A 227 33.73 -2.59 8.64
C GLU A 227 32.84 -1.40 9.07
N PRO A 228 31.87 -1.60 10.01
CA PRO A 228 31.27 -2.84 10.51
C PRO A 228 29.73 -2.87 10.38
N SER A 229 29.20 -4.06 10.61
CA SER A 229 27.80 -4.42 10.87
C SER A 229 26.94 -3.36 11.58
N SER A 230 25.83 -2.99 10.95
CA SER A 230 24.63 -2.48 11.63
C SER A 230 23.55 -3.57 11.69
N PRO A 231 22.92 -3.78 12.87
CA PRO A 231 22.12 -4.96 13.17
C PRO A 231 20.76 -4.89 12.46
N SER A 232 20.39 -5.99 11.83
CA SER A 232 19.03 -6.30 11.40
C SER A 232 18.10 -6.47 12.61
N PHE A 233 17.69 -5.35 13.20
CA PHE A 233 16.58 -5.31 14.16
C PHE A 233 15.26 -5.43 13.40
N LEU A 234 14.84 -6.66 13.12
CA LEU A 234 13.43 -7.10 13.11
C LEU A 234 13.40 -8.64 13.11
N SER A 235 13.91 -9.25 14.19
CA SER A 235 13.48 -10.60 14.55
C SER A 235 12.10 -10.53 15.20
N THR A 236 11.30 -11.57 14.96
CA THR A 236 10.00 -11.89 15.59
C THR A 236 8.75 -11.26 14.98
N LYS A 237 8.32 -11.80 13.83
CA LYS A 237 6.88 -12.05 13.63
C LYS A 237 6.67 -13.53 13.33
N LYS A 238 6.17 -14.20 14.37
CA LYS A 238 5.56 -15.52 14.35
C LYS A 238 4.79 -15.70 13.03
N ASN A 239 5.06 -16.82 12.35
CA ASN A 239 4.21 -17.32 11.29
C ASN A 239 2.76 -17.15 11.70
N ILE A 240 2.05 -16.26 11.00
CA ILE A 240 0.60 -16.15 11.14
C ILE A 240 0.04 -17.40 10.49
N GLY A 241 -0.16 -18.43 11.33
CA GLY A 241 -1.09 -19.51 11.03
C GLY A 241 -2.46 -18.89 10.84
N ARG A 242 -2.83 -18.63 9.59
CA ARG A 242 -4.17 -18.21 9.17
C ARG A 242 -4.65 -19.06 8.01
N PHE A 243 -4.46 -20.36 8.14
CA PHE A 243 -5.16 -21.32 7.30
C PHE A 243 -6.04 -22.18 8.19
N HIS A 244 -7.32 -22.27 7.80
CA HIS A 244 -8.28 -23.10 8.50
C HIS A 244 -7.81 -24.57 8.41
N PRO A 245 -7.87 -25.37 9.48
CA PRO A 245 -7.29 -26.73 9.51
C PRO A 245 -7.88 -27.73 8.50
N TYR A 246 -8.91 -27.33 7.75
CA TYR A 246 -9.69 -28.20 6.86
C TYR A 246 -9.64 -27.78 5.39
N THR A 247 -8.86 -26.76 5.01
CA THR A 247 -8.75 -26.37 3.60
C THR A 247 -7.85 -27.36 2.86
N ARG A 248 -8.47 -28.36 2.20
CA ARG A 248 -7.76 -29.25 1.26
C ARG A 248 -7.59 -28.52 -0.07
N TYR A 249 -6.35 -28.17 -0.42
CA TYR A 249 -6.00 -27.54 -1.70
C TYR A 249 -5.72 -28.56 -2.81
N GLU A 250 -6.47 -29.66 -2.83
CA GLU A 250 -6.40 -30.61 -3.92
C GLU A 250 -7.37 -30.11 -5.00
N ASN A 251 -6.82 -29.67 -6.14
CA ASN A 251 -7.50 -29.14 -7.33
C ASN A 251 -7.73 -27.62 -7.43
N ILE A 252 -6.75 -26.78 -7.05
CA ILE A 252 -6.69 -25.43 -7.65
C ILE A 252 -6.13 -25.58 -9.07
N THR A 253 -7.01 -25.82 -10.04
CA THR A 253 -6.68 -25.61 -11.45
C THR A 253 -6.73 -24.10 -11.72
N PHE A 254 -5.58 -23.53 -12.03
CA PHE A 254 -5.49 -22.18 -12.61
C PHE A 254 -6.07 -22.22 -14.03
N ASN A 255 -7.40 -22.17 -14.14
CA ASN A 255 -8.06 -21.92 -15.41
C ASN A 255 -7.99 -20.43 -15.69
N CYS A 256 -6.95 -20.02 -16.41
CA CYS A 256 -6.86 -18.69 -17.00
C CYS A 256 -8.03 -18.52 -17.98
N CYS A 257 -8.84 -17.47 -17.79
CA CYS A 257 -9.87 -17.07 -18.75
C CYS A 257 -9.20 -16.51 -20.02
N ASN A 258 -9.90 -16.55 -21.16
CA ASN A 258 -9.48 -16.03 -22.47
C ASN A 258 -9.12 -14.52 -22.51
N HIS A 259 -9.12 -13.84 -21.37
CA HIS A 259 -8.82 -12.41 -21.22
C HIS A 259 -7.60 -12.12 -20.33
N CYS A 260 -6.91 -13.13 -19.81
CA CYS A 260 -5.64 -12.93 -19.10
C CYS A 260 -4.48 -12.87 -20.10
N GLN A 261 -4.11 -11.68 -20.59
CA GLN A 261 -2.78 -11.44 -21.15
C GLN A 261 -1.87 -11.02 -20.00
N GLY A 262 -1.07 -11.97 -19.51
CA GLY A 262 -0.03 -11.69 -18.52
C GLY A 262 1.09 -10.86 -19.13
N ASN A 263 1.43 -9.76 -18.48
CA ASN A 263 2.78 -9.19 -18.50
C ASN A 263 3.56 -9.74 -17.31
#